data_AF-A0A7Y5BY35-F1
#
_entry.id   AF-A0A7Y5BY35-F1
#
_cell.length_a   1.000
_cell.length_b   1.000
_cell.length_c   1.000
_cell.angle_alpha   90.00
_cell.angle_beta   90.00
_cell.angle_gamma   90.00
#
_symmetry.space_group_name_H-M   'P 1'
#
loop_
_entity.id
_entity.type
_entity.pdbx_description
1 polymer ?
#
loop_
_entity_poly.entity_id
_entity_poly.type
_entity_poly.pdbx_seq_one_letter_code
_entity_poly.pdbx_strand_id
1 'polypeptide(L)' 'MDYAHTPGHLDWLYFGVATARRAWVEAGEVVNAWEGERLVGWLERDDRS' A
#
# COMPACT_ATOMS: atom_id res chain seq x y z
N MET A 1 -10.62 -14.67 -3.48
CA MET A 1 -9.23 -14.69 -2.95
C MET A 1 -9.17 -13.44 -2.12
N ASP A 2 -9.31 -13.60 -0.82
CA ASP A 2 -9.84 -12.56 0.04
C ASP A 2 -8.69 -12.13 0.97
N TYR A 3 -8.10 -10.97 0.68
CA TYR A 3 -6.94 -10.43 1.41
C TYR A 3 -7.26 -10.22 2.89
N ALA A 4 -6.30 -10.49 3.79
CA ALA A 4 -6.35 -10.24 5.23
C ALA A 4 -7.72 -10.42 5.95
N HIS A 5 -8.28 -11.63 5.95
CA HIS A 5 -9.52 -11.97 6.70
C HIS A 5 -9.26 -12.43 8.14
N THR A 6 -7.99 -12.49 8.55
CA THR A 6 -7.57 -12.72 9.93
C THR A 6 -6.42 -11.78 10.26
N PRO A 7 -6.24 -11.36 11.53
CA PRO A 7 -5.13 -10.47 11.91
C PRO A 7 -3.75 -11.00 11.52
N GLY A 8 -3.54 -12.32 11.56
CA GLY A 8 -2.26 -12.95 11.20
C GLY A 8 -1.87 -12.79 9.72
N HIS A 9 -2.80 -12.43 8.84
CA HIS A 9 -2.45 -12.15 7.44
C HIS A 9 -1.73 -10.79 7.27
N LEU A 10 -1.76 -9.90 8.27
CA LEU A 10 -0.96 -8.67 8.26
C LEU A 10 0.55 -8.98 8.31
N ASP A 11 0.93 -10.15 8.84
CA ASP A 11 2.32 -10.61 8.80
C ASP A 11 2.82 -10.83 7.36
N TRP A 12 1.95 -10.85 6.36
CA TRP A 12 2.34 -10.97 4.95
C TRP A 12 2.79 -9.67 4.30
N LEU A 13 2.75 -8.53 5.01
CA LEU A 13 3.19 -7.23 4.48
C LEU A 13 4.63 -7.26 3.93
N TYR A 14 5.52 -8.07 4.51
CA TYR A 14 6.89 -8.19 4.02
C TYR A 14 6.97 -8.74 2.59
N PHE A 15 6.01 -9.56 2.15
CA PHE A 15 5.98 -10.04 0.77
C PHE A 15 5.70 -8.90 -0.22
N GLY A 16 4.86 -7.94 0.17
CA GLY A 16 4.62 -6.71 -0.61
C GLY A 16 5.90 -5.88 -0.74
N VAL A 17 6.59 -5.63 0.38
CA VAL A 17 7.87 -4.89 0.39
C VAL A 17 8.95 -5.61 -0.42
N ALA A 18 9.06 -6.93 -0.28
CA ALA A 18 10.05 -7.73 -1.00
C ALA A 18 9.77 -7.78 -2.51
N THR A 19 8.50 -7.70 -2.92
CA THR A 19 8.09 -7.56 -4.32
C THR A 19 8.48 -6.17 -4.84
N ALA A 20 8.14 -5.10 -4.12
CA ALA A 20 8.48 -3.73 -4.50
C ALA A 20 9.99 -3.50 -4.69
N ARG A 21 10.81 -4.02 -3.77
CA ARG A 21 12.28 -3.94 -3.86
C ARG A 21 12.84 -4.62 -5.11
N ARG A 22 12.30 -5.79 -5.47
CA ARG A 22 12.72 -6.52 -6.70
C ARG A 22 12.32 -5.78 -7.97
N ALA A 23 11.23 -5.01 -7.89
CA ALA A 23 10.77 -4.13 -8.96
C ALA A 23 11.45 -2.76 -8.97
N TRP A 24 12.43 -2.52 -8.09
CA TRP A 24 13.16 -1.24 -7.99
C TRP A 24 12.27 -0.03 -7.69
N VAL A 25 11.10 -0.25 -7.08
CA VAL A 25 10.16 0.80 -6.71
C VAL A 25 10.70 1.59 -5.52
N GLU A 26 10.64 2.91 -5.60
CA GLU A 26 11.00 3.80 -4.50
C GLU A 26 9.84 3.98 -3.53
N ALA A 27 10.14 4.28 -2.25
CA ALA A 27 9.13 4.42 -1.21
C ALA A 27 8.07 5.49 -1.55
N GLY A 28 8.45 6.58 -2.22
CA GLY A 28 7.53 7.65 -2.62
C GLY A 28 6.47 7.22 -3.65
N GLU A 29 6.66 6.08 -4.30
CA GLU A 29 5.76 5.48 -5.29
C GLU A 29 4.80 4.45 -4.67
N VAL A 30 4.97 4.11 -3.38
CA VAL A 30 4.14 3.13 -2.66
C VAL A 30 3.20 3.84 -1.69
N VAL A 31 1.88 3.73 -1.90
CA VAL A 31 0.87 4.42 -1.08
C VAL A 31 0.98 4.13 0.41
N ASN A 32 1.36 2.90 0.79
CA ASN A 32 1.56 2.48 2.18
C ASN A 32 2.73 3.20 2.88
N ALA A 33 3.60 3.88 2.14
CA ALA A 33 4.74 4.64 2.67
C ALA A 33 4.48 6.16 2.68
N TRP A 34 3.28 6.61 2.27
CA TRP A 34 2.92 8.01 2.31
C TRP A 34 2.47 8.44 3.71
N GLU A 35 2.66 9.73 4.01
CA GLU A 35 1.98 10.37 5.14
C GLU A 35 0.46 10.31 4.97
N GLY A 36 -0.27 10.17 6.08
CA GLY A 36 -1.71 9.95 6.07
C GLY A 36 -2.50 11.03 5.31
N GLU A 37 -2.13 12.30 5.48
CA GLU A 37 -2.77 13.43 4.80
C GLU A 37 -2.66 13.33 3.27
N ARG A 38 -1.52 12.85 2.76
CA ARG A 38 -1.31 12.65 1.31
C ARG A 38 -2.20 11.52 0.79
N LEU A 39 -2.32 10.42 1.53
CA LEU A 39 -3.18 9.29 1.14
C LEU A 39 -4.65 9.71 1.05
N VAL A 40 -5.16 10.40 2.09
CA VAL A 40 -6.54 10.90 2.11
C VAL A 40 -6.80 11.85 0.93
N GLY A 41 -5.92 12.84 0.72
CA GLY A 41 -6.07 13.78 -0.38
C GLY A 41 -5.95 13.13 -1.78
N TRP A 42 -5.28 11.98 -1.90
CA TRP A 42 -5.27 11.20 -3.15
C TRP A 42 -6.60 10.48 -3.38
N LEU A 43 -7.17 9.84 -2.35
CA LEU A 43 -8.46 9.14 -2.45
C LEU A 43 -9.61 10.09 -2.81
N GLU A 44 -9.65 11.28 -2.20
CA GLU A 44 -10.68 12.29 -2.47
C GLU A 44 -10.66 12.82 -3.92
N ARG A 45 -9.50 12.74 -4.60
CA ARG A 45 -9.38 13.09 -6.01
C ARG A 45 -9.89 11.99 -6.94
N ASP A 46 -9.75 10.73 -6.52
CA ASP A 46 -10.10 9.53 -7.29
C ASP A 46 -11.60 9.22 -7.22
N ASP A 47 -12.28 9.55 -6.10
CA ASP A 47 -13.74 9.40 -5.89
C ASP A 47 -14.62 10.26 -6.83
N ARG A 48 -14.03 10.84 -7.89
CA ARG A 48 -14.72 11.60 -8.95
C ARG A 48 -14.63 10.95 -10.34
N SER A 49 -14.34 9.64 -10.44
CA SER A 49 -14.37 8.88 -11.70
C SER A 49 -15.71 8.18 -11.94
#